data_AF-A0A8C1HPF7-F1
#
_entry.id   AF-A0A8C1HPF7-F1
#
_cell.length_a   1.000
_cell.length_b   1.000
_cell.length_c   1.000
_cell.angle_alpha   90.00
_cell.angle_beta   90.00
_cell.angle_gamma   90.00
#
_symmetry.space_group_name_H-M   'P 1'
#
loop_
_entity.id
_entity.type
_entity.pdbx_description
1 polymer ?
#
loop_
_entity_poly.entity_id
_entity_poly.type
_entity_poly.pdbx_seq_one_letter_code
_entity_poly.pdbx_strand_id
1 'polypeptide(L)'
;MVCFFFFFFADRCSRQTGIVLILGVCMIVFMTMTFVIFLHQQRKFSMLESWMNSQSSNLTSVKPDLQNTERQDVLYTEVKSLMLGLSSAVSALTSKLNDAVGKQDQKQTETKELLDSLSSSVTSLQSDQQKKQSDFESLSSSLNDLKSSTSELSSSVASISSQLSVHIQDVSQTDIKGLMNTLSSAVSALTAQLNDAVNKQDQKQSEAERSLDSLKASVESDQQNKQRDFESLSSSLRDLKSSVSVLTSSVASISSQLSVSMQQQDVKSLMNSLNFTVSALTSTLNDAVKKQEQKQTETERSLDSLKSSVQSDQQNKQRDLESLKSSLRDLKSSVSDLTSSVASISSKQQTSEERVMNTLKELITKMSAKTADVPVANCKSGWILYKSSCFLFSSNELNWSEARDYCKAQEALLLKIQEDDEEWAFLNKNTIPQSYWVGLTDQTTGQWRWADETPYIMNKERWNPGQPDDWTEHGMGEEGEDCGQIVYTGKLNDNHCSVKMRFICRVQF
;
A
#
# COMPACT_ATOMS: atom_id res chain seq x y z
N MET A 1 20.59 40.38 -12.49
CA MET A 1 19.96 39.96 -13.76
C MET A 1 18.47 39.86 -13.49
N VAL A 2 17.74 40.98 -13.46
CA VAL A 2 17.27 41.77 -14.62
C VAL A 2 16.42 40.90 -15.55
N CYS A 3 15.11 41.19 -15.51
CA CYS A 3 14.02 40.81 -16.43
C CYS A 3 12.88 39.99 -15.80
N PHE A 4 12.20 40.50 -14.76
CA PHE A 4 10.84 40.02 -14.40
C PHE A 4 9.98 41.12 -13.74
N PHE A 5 10.00 42.34 -14.31
CA PHE A 5 9.26 43.49 -13.77
C PHE A 5 8.35 44.21 -14.78
N PHE A 6 7.99 43.61 -15.92
CA PHE A 6 7.35 44.36 -17.01
C PHE A 6 5.99 43.88 -17.57
N PHE A 7 5.31 42.90 -16.97
CA PHE A 7 4.06 42.36 -17.58
C PHE A 7 2.80 42.38 -16.71
N PHE A 8 2.69 43.29 -15.74
CA PHE A 8 1.45 43.48 -14.95
C PHE A 8 0.85 44.90 -14.99
N PHE A 9 1.33 45.77 -15.88
CA PHE A 9 0.85 47.16 -15.99
C PHE A 9 0.09 47.51 -17.29
N ALA A 10 -0.01 46.60 -18.27
CA ALA A 10 -0.59 46.92 -19.57
C ALA A 10 -2.14 46.86 -19.61
N ASP A 11 -2.80 46.10 -18.73
CA ASP A 11 -4.25 45.83 -18.87
C ASP A 11 -5.16 46.77 -18.05
N ARG A 12 -4.61 47.48 -17.04
CA ARG A 12 -5.39 48.48 -16.28
C ARG A 12 -5.56 49.82 -17.00
N CYS A 13 -4.73 50.11 -18.00
CA CYS A 13 -4.75 51.40 -18.68
C CYS A 13 -5.90 51.54 -19.71
N SER A 14 -6.42 50.43 -20.25
CA SER A 14 -7.53 50.45 -21.23
C SER A 14 -8.92 50.58 -20.58
N ARG A 15 -9.13 49.97 -19.41
CA ARG A 15 -10.41 50.03 -18.69
C ARG A 15 -10.64 51.36 -17.97
N GLN A 16 -9.59 51.97 -17.43
CA GLN A 16 -9.68 53.30 -16.82
C GLN A 16 -9.86 54.42 -17.85
N THR A 17 -9.24 54.32 -19.03
CA THR A 17 -9.43 55.30 -20.12
C THR A 17 -10.86 55.25 -20.69
N GLY A 18 -11.46 54.06 -20.81
CA GLY A 18 -12.86 53.91 -21.22
C GLY A 18 -13.87 54.55 -20.25
N ILE A 19 -13.68 54.36 -18.94
CA ILE A 19 -14.55 54.96 -17.91
C ILE A 19 -14.40 56.49 -17.86
N VAL A 20 -13.16 57.00 -17.98
CA VAL A 20 -12.90 58.45 -18.04
C VAL A 20 -13.50 59.08 -19.30
N LEU A 21 -13.47 58.39 -20.45
CA LEU A 21 -14.14 58.83 -21.67
C LEU A 21 -15.66 58.85 -21.52
N ILE A 22 -16.28 57.83 -20.92
CA ILE A 22 -17.72 57.78 -20.69
C ILE A 22 -18.17 58.90 -19.72
N LEU A 23 -17.44 59.09 -18.61
CA LEU A 23 -17.72 60.17 -17.66
C LEU A 23 -17.52 61.56 -18.30
N GLY A 24 -16.52 61.71 -19.18
CA GLY A 24 -16.28 62.93 -19.96
C GLY A 24 -17.42 63.25 -20.93
N VAL A 25 -17.91 62.25 -21.68
CA VAL A 25 -19.06 62.40 -22.58
C VAL A 25 -20.33 62.73 -21.79
N CYS A 26 -20.58 62.07 -20.65
CA CYS A 26 -21.72 62.37 -19.78
C CYS A 26 -21.67 63.81 -19.21
N MET A 27 -20.49 64.29 -18.81
CA MET A 27 -20.29 65.68 -18.37
C MET A 27 -20.57 66.69 -19.49
N ILE A 28 -20.12 66.42 -20.72
CA ILE A 28 -20.37 67.29 -21.88
C ILE A 28 -21.86 67.29 -22.25
N VAL A 29 -22.53 66.14 -22.22
CA VAL A 29 -24.00 66.06 -22.44
C VAL A 29 -24.75 66.81 -21.34
N PHE A 30 -24.33 66.71 -20.08
CA PHE A 30 -24.95 67.44 -18.97
C PHE A 30 -24.73 68.96 -19.08
N MET A 31 -23.53 69.40 -19.45
CA MET A 31 -23.20 70.82 -19.67
C MET A 31 -23.95 71.39 -20.88
N THR A 32 -24.10 70.62 -21.97
CA THR A 32 -24.88 71.05 -23.14
C THR A 32 -26.38 71.07 -22.87
N MET A 33 -26.92 70.10 -22.12
CA MET A 33 -28.32 70.11 -21.69
C MET A 33 -28.62 71.29 -20.76
N THR A 34 -27.77 71.56 -19.78
CA THR A 34 -27.93 72.71 -18.89
C THR A 34 -27.77 74.05 -19.63
N PHE A 35 -26.85 74.14 -20.61
CA PHE A 35 -26.72 75.31 -21.48
C PHE A 35 -27.93 75.50 -22.42
N VAL A 36 -28.51 74.43 -22.97
CA VAL A 36 -29.74 74.49 -23.77
C VAL A 36 -30.93 74.92 -22.91
N ILE A 37 -31.04 74.43 -21.67
CA ILE A 37 -32.06 74.88 -20.71
C ILE A 37 -31.84 76.36 -20.38
N PHE A 38 -30.60 76.80 -20.14
CA PHE A 38 -30.26 78.20 -19.90
C PHE A 38 -30.62 79.10 -21.09
N LEU A 39 -30.32 78.68 -22.32
CA LEU A 39 -30.71 79.38 -23.56
C LEU A 39 -32.24 79.39 -23.74
N HIS A 40 -32.94 78.33 -23.35
CA HIS A 40 -34.40 78.27 -23.40
C HIS A 40 -35.05 79.20 -22.37
N GLN A 41 -34.47 79.32 -21.16
CA GLN A 41 -34.91 80.28 -20.14
C GLN A 41 -34.58 81.73 -20.55
N GLN A 42 -33.41 81.98 -21.14
CA GLN A 42 -33.04 83.27 -21.74
C GLN A 42 -34.00 83.70 -22.86
N ARG A 43 -34.40 82.79 -23.75
CA ARG A 43 -35.43 83.08 -24.78
C ARG A 43 -36.79 83.44 -24.17
N LYS A 44 -37.21 82.76 -23.10
CA LYS A 44 -38.46 83.11 -22.40
C LYS A 44 -38.37 84.49 -21.75
N PHE A 45 -37.22 84.84 -21.17
CA PHE A 45 -36.98 86.16 -20.58
C PHE A 45 -36.95 87.27 -21.65
N SER A 46 -36.33 87.02 -22.80
CA SER A 46 -36.33 87.90 -23.97
C SER A 46 -37.75 88.12 -24.55
N MET A 47 -38.61 87.11 -24.57
CA MET A 47 -40.01 87.27 -24.97
C MET A 47 -40.81 88.11 -23.96
N LEU A 48 -40.55 87.93 -22.67
CA LEU A 48 -41.13 88.76 -21.60
C LEU A 48 -40.66 90.21 -21.66
N GLU A 49 -39.39 90.44 -21.95
CA GLU A 49 -38.80 91.76 -22.12
C GLU A 49 -39.32 92.45 -23.38
N SER A 50 -39.50 91.71 -24.49
CA SER A 50 -40.14 92.18 -25.71
C SER A 50 -41.62 92.55 -25.48
N TRP A 51 -42.35 91.75 -24.71
CA TRP A 51 -43.74 92.05 -24.32
C TRP A 51 -43.83 93.30 -23.42
N MET A 52 -42.95 93.43 -22.42
CA MET A 52 -42.87 94.64 -21.58
C MET A 52 -42.51 95.89 -22.39
N ASN A 53 -41.57 95.78 -23.33
CA ASN A 53 -41.18 96.90 -24.20
C ASN A 53 -42.29 97.28 -25.19
N SER A 54 -43.08 96.31 -25.66
CA SER A 54 -44.29 96.56 -26.45
C SER A 54 -45.38 97.30 -25.64
N GLN A 55 -45.56 96.95 -24.37
CA GLN A 55 -46.48 97.69 -23.47
C GLN A 55 -45.95 99.09 -23.13
N SER A 56 -44.64 99.24 -22.91
CA SER A 56 -43.98 100.53 -22.68
C SER A 56 -44.05 101.46 -23.91
N SER A 57 -43.95 100.90 -25.11
CA SER A 57 -44.15 101.59 -26.39
C SER A 57 -45.57 102.13 -26.55
N ASN A 58 -46.59 101.36 -26.13
CA ASN A 58 -47.98 101.85 -26.10
C ASN A 58 -48.14 103.02 -25.12
N LEU A 59 -47.46 102.99 -23.96
CA LEU A 59 -47.44 104.08 -22.97
C LEU A 59 -46.72 105.35 -23.45
N THR A 60 -45.73 105.25 -24.35
CA THR A 60 -44.98 106.42 -24.86
C THR A 60 -45.67 107.11 -26.04
N SER A 61 -46.61 106.44 -26.72
CA SER A 61 -47.43 107.04 -27.79
C SER A 61 -48.45 108.08 -27.31
N VAL A 62 -48.71 108.14 -26.01
CA VAL A 62 -49.69 109.04 -25.36
C VAL A 62 -49.15 110.45 -25.09
N LYS A 63 -47.88 110.73 -25.42
CA LYS A 63 -47.17 111.93 -24.95
C LYS A 63 -47.52 113.28 -25.62
N PRO A 64 -48.03 113.39 -26.88
CA PRO A 64 -48.29 114.73 -27.45
C PRO A 64 -49.68 115.36 -27.20
N ASP A 65 -50.68 114.66 -26.67
CA ASP A 65 -52.08 115.18 -26.62
C ASP A 65 -52.54 115.72 -25.24
N LEU A 66 -51.61 115.98 -24.32
CA LEU A 66 -51.88 116.48 -22.97
C LEU A 66 -52.10 118.01 -22.91
N GLN A 67 -53.06 118.56 -23.67
CA GLN A 67 -53.45 119.99 -23.56
C GLN A 67 -54.97 120.30 -23.70
N ASN A 68 -55.88 119.38 -23.35
CA ASN A 68 -57.31 119.76 -23.23
C ASN A 68 -58.08 118.96 -22.16
N THR A 69 -58.79 119.65 -21.27
CA THR A 69 -59.22 119.17 -19.93
C THR A 69 -60.51 118.35 -19.90
N GLU A 70 -61.12 117.99 -21.04
CA GLU A 70 -62.32 117.14 -21.06
C GLU A 70 -62.07 115.69 -21.50
N ARG A 71 -60.81 115.31 -21.80
CA ARG A 71 -60.41 113.93 -22.17
C ARG A 71 -59.46 113.28 -21.15
N GLN A 72 -59.27 113.88 -19.97
CA GLN A 72 -58.38 113.37 -18.91
C GLN A 72 -58.98 112.20 -18.11
N ASP A 73 -60.31 112.21 -17.86
CA ASP A 73 -60.96 111.17 -17.05
C ASP A 73 -61.03 109.81 -17.76
N VAL A 74 -61.29 109.79 -19.07
CA VAL A 74 -61.36 108.54 -19.85
C VAL A 74 -59.99 107.87 -19.95
N LEU A 75 -58.95 108.65 -20.25
CA LEU A 75 -57.58 108.13 -20.37
C LEU A 75 -56.99 107.68 -19.03
N TYR A 76 -57.26 108.44 -17.95
CA TYR A 76 -56.85 108.07 -16.59
C TYR A 76 -57.54 106.78 -16.13
N THR A 77 -58.83 106.61 -16.46
CA THR A 77 -59.58 105.39 -16.13
C THR A 77 -59.04 104.17 -16.90
N GLU A 78 -58.66 104.34 -18.17
CA GLU A 78 -58.14 103.27 -19.01
C GLU A 78 -56.70 102.85 -18.61
N VAL A 79 -55.82 103.82 -18.34
CA VAL A 79 -54.47 103.56 -17.79
C VAL A 79 -54.56 102.91 -16.40
N LYS A 80 -55.47 103.37 -15.53
CA LYS A 80 -55.70 102.77 -14.21
C LYS A 80 -56.23 101.34 -14.31
N SER A 81 -57.13 101.07 -15.26
CA SER A 81 -57.65 99.73 -15.54
C SER A 81 -56.56 98.78 -16.04
N LEU A 82 -55.69 99.25 -16.96
CA LEU A 82 -54.53 98.50 -17.44
C LEU A 82 -53.52 98.22 -16.33
N MET A 83 -53.23 99.20 -15.47
CA MET A 83 -52.34 99.03 -14.31
C MET A 83 -52.90 98.03 -13.28
N LEU A 84 -54.21 98.05 -13.03
CA LEU A 84 -54.88 97.07 -12.18
C LEU A 84 -54.86 95.67 -12.80
N GLY A 85 -55.09 95.56 -14.11
CA GLY A 85 -54.99 94.29 -14.85
C GLY A 85 -53.57 93.72 -14.83
N LEU A 86 -52.55 94.57 -15.01
CA LEU A 86 -51.15 94.18 -14.94
C LEU A 86 -50.76 93.76 -13.52
N SER A 87 -51.19 94.50 -12.49
CA SER A 87 -50.96 94.13 -11.10
C SER A 87 -51.59 92.77 -10.76
N SER A 88 -52.81 92.51 -11.21
CA SER A 88 -53.47 91.21 -11.05
C SER A 88 -52.73 90.08 -11.77
N ALA A 89 -52.27 90.32 -13.00
CA ALA A 89 -51.49 89.35 -13.78
C ALA A 89 -50.13 89.04 -13.12
N VAL A 90 -49.45 90.05 -12.58
CA VAL A 90 -48.20 89.90 -11.83
C VAL A 90 -48.45 89.07 -10.57
N SER A 91 -49.48 89.38 -9.77
CA SER A 91 -49.83 88.60 -8.59
C SER A 91 -50.17 87.13 -8.92
N ALA A 92 -50.89 86.88 -10.02
CA ALA A 92 -51.20 85.53 -10.48
C ALA A 92 -49.94 84.76 -10.93
N LEU A 93 -48.99 85.43 -11.59
CA LEU A 93 -47.71 84.84 -11.97
C LEU A 93 -46.82 84.57 -10.74
N THR A 94 -46.77 85.49 -9.78
CA THR A 94 -46.06 85.30 -8.51
C THR A 94 -46.61 84.12 -7.73
N SER A 95 -47.93 83.98 -7.65
CA SER A 95 -48.57 82.82 -7.01
C SER A 95 -48.20 81.51 -7.72
N LYS A 96 -48.30 81.45 -9.06
CA LYS A 96 -47.90 80.25 -9.84
C LYS A 96 -46.42 79.92 -9.69
N LEU A 97 -45.56 80.93 -9.60
CA LEU A 97 -44.13 80.76 -9.39
C LEU A 97 -43.85 80.20 -7.99
N ASN A 98 -44.49 80.75 -6.95
CA ASN A 98 -44.37 80.24 -5.59
C ASN A 98 -44.87 78.79 -5.47
N ASP A 99 -45.99 78.45 -6.10
CA ASP A 99 -46.50 77.07 -6.14
C ASP A 99 -45.53 76.13 -6.88
N ALA A 100 -44.91 76.59 -7.96
CA ALA A 100 -43.93 75.81 -8.72
C ALA A 100 -42.63 75.60 -7.92
N VAL A 101 -42.14 76.65 -7.23
CA VAL A 101 -40.98 76.58 -6.34
C VAL A 101 -41.26 75.66 -5.16
N GLY A 102 -42.43 75.78 -4.52
CA GLY A 102 -42.82 74.88 -3.41
C GLY A 102 -42.89 73.41 -3.84
N LYS A 103 -43.42 73.13 -5.04
CA LYS A 103 -43.40 71.76 -5.61
C LYS A 103 -41.99 71.26 -5.91
N GLN A 104 -41.09 72.14 -6.35
CA GLN A 104 -39.70 71.79 -6.60
C GLN A 104 -38.94 71.50 -5.30
N ASP A 105 -39.15 72.30 -4.25
CA ASP A 105 -38.56 72.09 -2.92
C ASP A 105 -39.05 70.79 -2.27
N GLN A 106 -40.35 70.48 -2.41
CA GLN A 106 -40.90 69.20 -1.95
C GLN A 106 -40.23 68.02 -2.66
N LYS A 107 -40.12 68.08 -4.00
CA LYS A 107 -39.49 67.03 -4.79
C LYS A 107 -38.00 66.87 -4.47
N GLN A 108 -37.31 67.98 -4.17
CA GLN A 108 -35.92 67.97 -3.73
C GLN A 108 -35.75 67.33 -2.34
N THR A 109 -36.71 67.53 -1.44
CA THR A 109 -36.76 66.90 -0.11
C THR A 109 -36.98 65.38 -0.23
N GLU A 110 -37.98 64.96 -1.02
CA GLU A 110 -38.24 63.52 -1.28
C GLU A 110 -37.02 62.82 -1.91
N THR A 111 -36.34 63.51 -2.85
CA THR A 111 -35.12 62.98 -3.49
C THR A 111 -33.98 62.83 -2.47
N LYS A 112 -33.86 63.76 -1.52
CA LYS A 112 -32.86 63.70 -0.46
C LYS A 112 -33.13 62.55 0.51
N GLU A 113 -34.38 62.34 0.93
CA GLU A 113 -34.76 61.22 1.80
C GLU A 113 -34.49 59.86 1.15
N LEU A 114 -34.78 59.72 -0.15
CA LEU A 114 -34.43 58.52 -0.92
C LEU A 114 -32.92 58.32 -1.03
N LEU A 115 -32.14 59.39 -1.21
CA LEU A 115 -30.70 59.33 -1.27
C LEU A 115 -30.09 58.89 0.07
N ASP A 116 -30.60 59.42 1.19
CA ASP A 116 -30.17 59.06 2.54
C ASP A 116 -30.51 57.58 2.84
N SER A 117 -31.71 57.12 2.46
CA SER A 117 -32.13 55.72 2.59
C SER A 117 -31.26 54.77 1.75
N LEU A 118 -30.95 55.16 0.51
CA LEU A 118 -30.06 54.40 -0.36
C LEU A 118 -28.63 54.36 0.19
N SER A 119 -28.12 55.47 0.73
CA SER A 119 -26.81 55.54 1.35
C SER A 119 -26.71 54.63 2.58
N SER A 120 -27.77 54.56 3.39
CA SER A 120 -27.85 53.64 4.53
C SER A 120 -27.83 52.19 4.07
N SER A 121 -28.60 51.85 3.04
CA SER A 121 -28.64 50.51 2.45
C SER A 121 -27.28 50.09 1.86
N VAL A 122 -26.59 51.00 1.17
CA VAL A 122 -25.23 50.77 0.64
C VAL A 122 -24.25 50.47 1.78
N THR A 123 -24.33 51.22 2.88
CA THR A 123 -23.46 51.01 4.05
C THR A 123 -23.70 49.65 4.71
N SER A 124 -24.96 49.23 4.80
CA SER A 124 -25.33 47.90 5.30
C SER A 124 -24.76 46.79 4.41
N LEU A 125 -24.95 46.91 3.09
CA LEU A 125 -24.44 45.92 2.13
C LEU A 125 -22.90 45.84 2.12
N GLN A 126 -22.21 46.98 2.31
CA GLN A 126 -20.76 46.99 2.46
C GLN A 126 -20.31 46.27 3.73
N SER A 127 -21.03 46.44 4.83
CA SER A 127 -20.75 45.73 6.10
C SER A 127 -20.97 44.22 5.95
N ASP A 128 -22.05 43.82 5.28
CA ASP A 128 -22.33 42.41 4.99
C ASP A 128 -21.28 41.80 4.05
N GLN A 129 -20.83 42.55 3.04
CA GLN A 129 -19.75 42.13 2.14
C GLN A 129 -18.43 41.93 2.91
N GLN A 130 -18.07 42.82 3.82
CA GLN A 130 -16.87 42.67 4.65
C GLN A 130 -16.96 41.46 5.58
N LYS A 131 -18.14 41.22 6.17
CA LYS A 131 -18.37 40.02 6.99
C LYS A 131 -18.24 38.74 6.17
N LYS A 132 -18.80 38.72 4.95
CA LYS A 132 -18.65 37.57 4.03
C LYS A 132 -17.20 37.36 3.60
N GLN A 133 -16.43 38.43 3.42
CA GLN A 133 -15.00 38.35 3.16
C GLN A 133 -14.24 37.72 4.34
N SER A 134 -14.52 38.14 5.58
CA SER A 134 -13.89 37.54 6.75
C SER A 134 -14.28 36.07 6.96
N ASP A 135 -15.54 35.73 6.69
CA ASP A 135 -16.01 34.34 6.75
C ASP A 135 -15.24 33.49 5.71
N PHE A 136 -15.08 33.98 4.48
CA PHE A 136 -14.34 33.29 3.42
C PHE A 136 -12.86 33.07 3.78
N GLU A 137 -12.20 34.07 4.39
CA GLU A 137 -10.82 33.96 4.87
C GLU A 137 -10.68 32.91 5.99
N SER A 138 -11.65 32.85 6.92
CA SER A 138 -11.69 31.83 7.97
C SER A 138 -11.90 30.41 7.42
N LEU A 139 -12.79 30.25 6.42
CA LEU A 139 -12.97 28.98 5.72
C LEU A 139 -11.70 28.57 4.96
N SER A 140 -11.02 29.52 4.32
CA SER A 140 -9.75 29.27 3.61
C SER A 140 -8.66 28.77 4.56
N SER A 141 -8.55 29.36 5.76
CA SER A 141 -7.64 28.86 6.81
C SER A 141 -7.99 27.41 7.21
N SER A 142 -9.27 27.14 7.48
CA SER A 142 -9.73 25.80 7.86
C SER A 142 -9.47 24.75 6.78
N LEU A 143 -9.60 25.14 5.50
CA LEU A 143 -9.29 24.29 4.35
C LEU A 143 -7.80 23.94 4.27
N ASN A 144 -6.92 24.92 4.56
CA ASN A 144 -5.48 24.70 4.59
C ASN A 144 -5.07 23.76 5.73
N ASP A 145 -5.66 23.92 6.91
CA ASP A 145 -5.43 23.02 8.05
C ASP A 145 -5.86 21.58 7.70
N LEU A 146 -7.03 21.43 7.07
CA LEU A 146 -7.53 20.12 6.62
C LEU A 146 -6.62 19.49 5.55
N LYS A 147 -6.07 20.30 4.64
CA LYS A 147 -5.09 19.85 3.64
C LYS A 147 -3.80 19.36 4.31
N SER A 148 -3.34 20.04 5.35
CA SER A 148 -2.18 19.61 6.15
C SER A 148 -2.45 18.27 6.83
N SER A 149 -3.57 18.13 7.54
CA SER A 149 -3.96 16.87 8.19
C SER A 149 -4.13 15.72 7.19
N THR A 150 -4.62 16.00 5.98
CA THR A 150 -4.76 15.00 4.92
C THR A 150 -3.39 14.53 4.41
N SER A 151 -2.42 15.45 4.29
CA SER A 151 -1.04 15.12 3.91
C SER A 151 -0.35 14.24 4.97
N GLU A 152 -0.52 14.58 6.25
CA GLU A 152 -0.02 13.77 7.38
C GLU A 152 -0.67 12.38 7.44
N LEU A 153 -1.98 12.30 7.15
CA LEU A 153 -2.66 11.02 7.07
C LEU A 153 -2.17 10.20 5.87
N SER A 154 -1.93 10.84 4.72
CA SER A 154 -1.39 10.19 3.53
C SER A 154 0.02 9.64 3.76
N SER A 155 0.88 10.38 4.46
CA SER A 155 2.22 9.91 4.82
C SER A 155 2.17 8.76 5.82
N SER A 156 1.24 8.81 6.78
CA SER A 156 0.98 7.73 7.73
C SER A 156 0.47 6.47 7.03
N VAL A 157 -0.46 6.60 6.08
CA VAL A 157 -0.96 5.49 5.25
C VAL A 157 0.15 4.90 4.37
N ALA A 158 1.01 5.72 3.77
CA ALA A 158 2.15 5.24 2.99
C ALA A 158 3.16 4.47 3.87
N SER A 159 3.41 4.95 5.09
CA SER A 159 4.26 4.28 6.08
C SER A 159 3.65 2.95 6.54
N ILE A 160 2.35 2.92 6.83
CA ILE A 160 1.66 1.68 7.19
C ILE A 160 1.64 0.71 5.99
N SER A 161 1.42 1.20 4.77
CA SER A 161 1.45 0.38 3.56
C SER A 161 2.83 -0.22 3.30
N SER A 162 3.91 0.52 3.55
CA SER A 162 5.27 0.00 3.41
C SER A 162 5.59 -1.02 4.49
N GLN A 163 5.22 -0.76 5.75
CA GLN A 163 5.35 -1.71 6.86
C GLN A 163 4.54 -2.98 6.61
N LEU A 164 3.31 -2.86 6.10
CA LEU A 164 2.46 -3.98 5.74
C LEU A 164 3.05 -4.77 4.57
N SER A 165 3.64 -4.11 3.57
CA SER A 165 4.30 -4.78 2.45
C SER A 165 5.54 -5.55 2.89
N VAL A 166 6.31 -5.03 3.86
CA VAL A 166 7.45 -5.73 4.48
C VAL A 166 6.96 -6.92 5.32
N HIS A 167 5.92 -6.74 6.14
CA HIS A 167 5.34 -7.85 6.91
C HIS A 167 4.71 -8.94 6.02
N ILE A 168 4.13 -8.57 4.86
CA ILE A 168 3.61 -9.54 3.89
C ILE A 168 4.74 -10.28 3.17
N GLN A 169 5.91 -9.64 2.95
CA GLN A 169 7.09 -10.31 2.41
C GLN A 169 7.82 -11.18 3.45
N ASP A 170 7.90 -10.75 4.71
CA ASP A 170 8.48 -11.54 5.82
C ASP A 170 7.56 -12.72 6.24
N VAL A 171 6.24 -12.60 6.04
CA VAL A 171 5.27 -13.70 6.16
C VAL A 171 4.98 -14.30 4.78
N SER A 172 6.03 -14.48 3.98
CA SER A 172 5.98 -15.35 2.82
C SER A 172 5.53 -16.75 3.30
N GLN A 173 4.30 -17.12 2.95
CA GLN A 173 3.81 -18.49 3.09
C GLN A 173 4.78 -19.51 2.46
N THR A 174 5.63 -19.08 1.52
CA THR A 174 6.67 -19.86 0.86
C THR A 174 7.77 -20.33 1.81
N ASP A 175 8.21 -19.51 2.76
CA ASP A 175 9.32 -19.86 3.66
C ASP A 175 8.86 -20.76 4.81
N ILE A 176 7.69 -20.48 5.40
CA ILE A 176 7.11 -21.35 6.43
C ILE A 176 6.65 -22.69 5.83
N LYS A 177 6.04 -22.68 4.63
CA LYS A 177 5.68 -23.92 3.91
C LYS A 177 6.92 -24.67 3.44
N GLY A 178 7.97 -23.97 3.00
CA GLY A 178 9.26 -24.54 2.64
C GLY A 178 9.95 -25.19 3.84
N LEU A 179 9.99 -24.51 4.98
CA LEU A 179 10.52 -25.04 6.24
C LEU A 179 9.67 -26.20 6.76
N MET A 180 8.33 -26.13 6.71
CA MET A 180 7.45 -27.24 7.08
C MET A 180 7.63 -28.46 6.17
N ASN A 181 7.79 -28.26 4.85
CA ASN A 181 8.04 -29.36 3.91
C ASN A 181 9.42 -29.98 4.13
N THR A 182 10.44 -29.15 4.39
CA THR A 182 11.80 -29.60 4.70
C THR A 182 11.82 -30.36 6.03
N LEU A 183 11.14 -29.85 7.05
CA LEU A 183 11.00 -30.49 8.35
C LEU A 183 10.21 -31.81 8.26
N SER A 184 9.12 -31.84 7.51
CA SER A 184 8.33 -33.05 7.25
C SER A 184 9.15 -34.12 6.53
N SER A 185 9.96 -33.72 5.54
CA SER A 185 10.86 -34.62 4.81
C SER A 185 11.98 -35.15 5.72
N ALA A 186 12.58 -34.30 6.55
CA ALA A 186 13.61 -34.68 7.51
C ALA A 186 13.09 -35.65 8.58
N VAL A 187 11.88 -35.39 9.11
CA VAL A 187 11.21 -36.28 10.08
C VAL A 187 10.91 -37.64 9.45
N SER A 188 10.46 -37.67 8.19
CA SER A 188 10.20 -38.92 7.46
C SER A 188 11.48 -39.72 7.24
N ALA A 189 12.58 -39.05 6.86
CA ALA A 189 13.88 -39.69 6.69
C ALA A 189 14.45 -40.25 8.00
N LEU A 190 14.37 -39.49 9.09
CA LEU A 190 14.79 -39.96 10.41
C LEU A 190 13.93 -41.13 10.91
N THR A 191 12.63 -41.11 10.63
CA THR A 191 11.71 -42.22 10.96
C THR A 191 12.10 -43.49 10.21
N ALA A 192 12.43 -43.39 8.92
CA ALA A 192 12.89 -44.52 8.12
C ALA A 192 14.23 -45.08 8.63
N GLN A 193 15.19 -44.20 8.96
CA GLN A 193 16.48 -44.60 9.53
C GLN A 193 16.32 -45.29 10.89
N LEU A 194 15.42 -44.78 11.74
CA LEU A 194 15.12 -45.38 13.04
C LEU A 194 14.53 -46.79 12.88
N ASN A 195 13.58 -46.96 11.97
CA ASN A 195 12.98 -48.27 11.70
C ASN A 195 14.00 -49.27 11.15
N ASP A 196 14.90 -48.86 10.24
CA ASP A 196 15.97 -49.72 9.73
C ASP A 196 16.97 -50.12 10.84
N ALA A 197 17.33 -49.17 11.71
CA ALA A 197 18.21 -49.42 12.85
C ALA A 197 17.59 -50.39 13.87
N VAL A 198 16.30 -50.22 14.19
CA VAL A 198 15.55 -51.12 15.08
C VAL A 198 15.47 -52.52 14.48
N ASN A 199 15.10 -52.65 13.20
CA ASN A 199 15.03 -53.95 12.53
C ASN A 199 16.40 -54.66 12.50
N LYS A 200 17.49 -53.92 12.24
CA LYS A 200 18.85 -54.48 12.32
C LYS A 200 19.22 -54.92 13.73
N GLN A 201 18.78 -54.19 14.75
CA GLN A 201 19.03 -54.55 16.14
C GLN A 201 18.25 -55.82 16.54
N ASP A 202 16.99 -55.94 16.13
CA ASP A 202 16.16 -57.13 16.38
C ASP A 202 16.72 -58.37 15.67
N GLN A 203 17.24 -58.20 14.45
CA GLN A 203 17.92 -59.28 13.74
C GLN A 203 19.20 -59.72 14.47
N LYS A 204 20.04 -58.77 14.89
CA LYS A 204 21.26 -59.07 15.67
C LYS A 204 20.93 -59.74 17.00
N GLN A 205 19.86 -59.31 17.67
CA GLN A 205 19.40 -59.93 18.90
C GLN A 205 18.95 -61.37 18.66
N SER A 206 18.16 -61.61 17.61
CA SER A 206 17.71 -62.96 17.24
C SER A 206 18.88 -63.89 16.88
N GLU A 207 19.91 -63.38 16.20
CA GLU A 207 21.14 -64.13 15.89
C GLU A 207 21.97 -64.44 17.14
N ALA A 208 22.05 -63.49 18.08
CA ALA A 208 22.72 -63.69 19.36
C ALA A 208 21.99 -64.72 20.25
N GLU A 209 20.66 -64.68 20.30
CA GLU A 209 19.83 -65.65 21.01
C GLU A 209 20.00 -67.07 20.44
N ARG A 210 19.96 -67.23 19.11
CA ARG A 210 20.23 -68.54 18.47
C ARG A 210 21.64 -69.05 18.75
N SER A 211 22.62 -68.16 18.74
CA SER A 211 24.01 -68.52 19.05
C SER A 211 24.16 -68.95 20.51
N LEU A 212 23.47 -68.27 21.43
CA LEU A 212 23.44 -68.61 22.85
C LEU A 212 22.77 -69.97 23.10
N ASP A 213 21.64 -70.25 22.45
CA ASP A 213 20.93 -71.52 22.55
C ASP A 213 21.78 -72.68 22.01
N SER A 214 22.45 -72.48 20.87
CA SER A 214 23.37 -73.47 20.30
C SER A 214 24.55 -73.74 21.24
N LEU A 215 25.11 -72.69 21.85
CA LEU A 215 26.22 -72.82 22.79
C LEU A 215 25.77 -73.57 24.05
N LYS A 216 24.57 -73.24 24.57
CA LYS A 216 23.96 -73.92 25.71
C LYS A 216 23.77 -75.40 25.45
N ALA A 217 23.20 -75.76 24.30
CA ALA A 217 23.00 -77.16 23.90
C ALA A 217 24.33 -77.92 23.78
N SER A 218 25.36 -77.30 23.22
CA SER A 218 26.70 -77.91 23.11
C SER A 218 27.34 -78.12 24.49
N VAL A 219 27.21 -77.16 25.40
CA VAL A 219 27.73 -77.26 26.78
C VAL A 219 26.98 -78.34 27.57
N GLU A 220 25.65 -78.41 27.46
CA GLU A 220 24.86 -79.47 28.12
C GLU A 220 25.23 -80.86 27.61
N SER A 221 25.44 -81.00 26.29
CA SER A 221 25.93 -82.24 25.68
C SER A 221 27.33 -82.63 26.20
N ASP A 222 28.27 -81.68 26.24
CA ASP A 222 29.62 -81.93 26.74
C ASP A 222 29.63 -82.29 28.23
N GLN A 223 28.77 -81.67 29.02
CA GLN A 223 28.59 -82.00 30.43
C GLN A 223 28.05 -83.43 30.60
N GLN A 224 27.06 -83.84 29.80
CA GLN A 224 26.54 -85.21 29.83
C GLN A 224 27.57 -86.24 29.37
N ASN A 225 28.37 -85.92 28.35
CA ASN A 225 29.46 -86.79 27.88
C ASN A 225 30.50 -86.99 28.98
N LYS A 226 30.97 -85.90 29.61
CA LYS A 226 31.93 -85.97 30.72
C LYS A 226 31.37 -86.70 31.94
N GLN A 227 30.07 -86.55 32.23
CA GLN A 227 29.42 -87.29 33.30
C GLN A 227 29.43 -88.80 33.02
N ARG A 228 29.13 -89.22 31.78
CA ARG A 228 29.22 -90.63 31.36
C ARG A 228 30.64 -91.17 31.44
N ASP A 229 31.63 -90.38 31.02
CA ASP A 229 33.03 -90.76 31.11
C ASP A 229 33.47 -90.92 32.58
N PHE A 230 33.04 -90.03 33.47
CA PHE A 230 33.32 -90.12 34.90
C PHE A 230 32.67 -91.35 35.54
N GLU A 231 31.42 -91.67 35.19
CA GLU A 231 30.72 -92.87 35.67
C GLU A 231 31.40 -94.14 35.18
N SER A 232 31.81 -94.18 33.91
CA SER A 232 32.59 -95.28 33.32
C SER A 232 33.94 -95.46 34.01
N LEU A 233 34.64 -94.35 34.28
CA LEU A 233 35.92 -94.37 34.99
C LEU A 233 35.73 -94.79 36.45
N SER A 234 34.65 -94.37 37.11
CA SER A 234 34.29 -94.79 38.47
C SER A 234 33.99 -96.29 38.54
N SER A 235 33.31 -96.85 37.53
CA SER A 235 33.10 -98.29 37.39
C SER A 235 34.43 -99.03 37.22
N SER A 236 35.25 -98.58 36.27
CA SER A 236 36.57 -99.16 36.00
C SER A 236 37.47 -99.11 37.23
N LEU A 237 37.42 -98.02 38.01
CA LEU A 237 38.14 -97.88 39.28
C LEU A 237 37.63 -98.86 40.34
N ARG A 238 36.31 -99.11 40.38
CA ARG A 238 35.69 -100.08 41.30
C ARG A 238 36.09 -101.51 40.97
N ASP A 239 36.11 -101.85 39.68
CA ASP A 239 36.56 -103.15 39.17
C ASP A 239 38.07 -103.34 39.38
N LEU A 240 38.87 -102.28 39.20
CA LEU A 240 40.29 -102.32 39.49
C LEU A 240 40.52 -102.48 41.01
N LYS A 241 39.76 -101.80 41.86
CA LYS A 241 39.82 -101.96 43.32
C LYS A 241 39.44 -103.37 43.75
N SER A 242 38.42 -103.97 43.13
CA SER A 242 38.05 -105.36 43.42
C SER A 242 39.15 -106.32 42.96
N SER A 243 39.72 -106.10 41.77
CA SER A 243 40.83 -106.88 41.23
C SER A 243 42.07 -106.79 42.12
N VAL A 244 42.42 -105.59 42.60
CA VAL A 244 43.51 -105.38 43.56
C VAL A 244 43.21 -106.06 44.90
N SER A 245 41.96 -106.06 45.38
CA SER A 245 41.58 -106.81 46.58
C SER A 245 41.76 -108.32 46.38
N VAL A 246 41.33 -108.86 45.24
CA VAL A 246 41.49 -110.29 44.88
C VAL A 246 42.97 -110.64 44.75
N LEU A 247 43.76 -109.79 44.09
CA LEU A 247 45.21 -109.92 44.00
C LEU A 247 45.86 -109.85 45.39
N THR A 248 45.43 -108.96 46.27
CA THR A 248 45.94 -108.86 47.65
C THR A 248 45.64 -110.14 48.44
N SER A 249 44.42 -110.67 48.33
CA SER A 249 44.05 -111.96 48.94
C SER A 249 44.82 -113.12 48.32
N SER A 250 45.05 -113.11 47.00
CA SER A 250 45.83 -114.13 46.30
C SER A 250 47.30 -114.06 46.66
N VAL A 251 47.89 -112.87 46.81
CA VAL A 251 49.25 -112.65 47.29
C VAL A 251 49.39 -113.06 48.74
N ALA A 252 48.39 -112.80 49.61
CA ALA A 252 48.39 -113.29 50.98
C ALA A 252 48.30 -114.83 51.02
N SER A 253 47.49 -115.44 50.15
CA SER A 253 47.37 -116.89 50.02
C SER A 253 48.66 -117.51 49.47
N ILE A 254 49.24 -116.95 48.41
CA ILE A 254 50.54 -117.37 47.89
C ILE A 254 51.61 -117.16 48.95
N SER A 255 51.63 -116.04 49.68
CA SER A 255 52.56 -115.81 50.81
C SER A 255 52.41 -116.88 51.90
N SER A 256 51.19 -117.39 52.13
CA SER A 256 50.96 -118.50 53.05
C SER A 256 51.40 -119.85 52.48
N GLN A 257 51.27 -120.07 51.16
CA GLN A 257 51.70 -121.29 50.47
C GLN A 257 53.22 -121.33 50.18
N LEU A 258 53.86 -120.17 50.04
CA LEU A 258 55.30 -119.98 49.82
C LEU A 258 56.10 -120.11 51.13
N SER A 259 55.48 -120.65 52.17
CA SER A 259 56.16 -121.23 53.33
C SER A 259 56.89 -122.55 52.97
N VAL A 260 56.88 -122.97 51.69
CA VAL A 260 57.64 -124.11 51.15
C VAL A 260 58.36 -123.76 49.82
N SER A 261 59.71 -123.86 49.87
CA SER A 261 60.79 -124.03 48.85
C SER A 261 61.04 -123.07 47.64
N MET A 262 62.24 -122.45 47.66
CA MET A 262 63.29 -122.29 46.61
C MET A 262 63.04 -121.67 45.19
N GLN A 263 61.93 -121.01 44.88
CA GLN A 263 61.80 -120.07 43.72
C GLN A 263 61.57 -118.59 44.13
N GLN A 264 61.86 -118.24 45.38
CA GLN A 264 61.47 -116.97 46.01
C GLN A 264 62.22 -115.70 45.55
N GLN A 265 63.41 -115.79 44.96
CA GLN A 265 64.25 -114.60 44.74
C GLN A 265 63.86 -113.83 43.46
N ASP A 266 63.55 -114.54 42.37
CA ASP A 266 63.14 -113.94 41.09
C ASP A 266 61.73 -113.34 41.14
N VAL A 267 60.80 -114.02 41.82
CA VAL A 267 59.43 -113.52 42.02
C VAL A 267 59.43 -112.28 42.93
N LYS A 268 60.27 -112.23 43.96
CA LYS A 268 60.41 -111.06 44.84
C LYS A 268 61.03 -109.86 44.10
N SER A 269 61.99 -110.11 43.20
CA SER A 269 62.57 -109.09 42.33
C SER A 269 61.52 -108.50 41.37
N LEU A 270 60.75 -109.37 40.68
CA LEU A 270 59.65 -108.96 39.80
C LEU A 270 58.55 -108.20 40.56
N MET A 271 58.20 -108.64 41.77
CA MET A 271 57.22 -107.97 42.63
C MET A 271 57.68 -106.57 43.02
N ASN A 272 58.96 -106.40 43.37
CA ASN A 272 59.53 -105.10 43.70
C ASN A 272 59.56 -104.17 42.47
N SER A 273 59.91 -104.71 41.30
CA SER A 273 59.94 -103.95 40.05
C SER A 273 58.54 -103.50 39.64
N LEU A 274 57.55 -104.40 39.71
CA LEU A 274 56.14 -104.09 39.44
C LEU A 274 55.59 -103.04 40.43
N ASN A 275 55.91 -103.17 41.72
CA ASN A 275 55.47 -102.21 42.74
C ASN A 275 56.09 -100.82 42.53
N PHE A 276 57.34 -100.78 42.04
CA PHE A 276 57.99 -99.53 41.64
C PHE A 276 57.31 -98.91 40.43
N THR A 277 57.00 -99.69 39.38
CA THR A 277 56.28 -99.21 38.19
C THR A 277 54.87 -98.73 38.52
N VAL A 278 54.13 -99.45 39.36
CA VAL A 278 52.79 -99.05 39.82
C VAL A 278 52.87 -97.75 40.63
N SER A 279 53.85 -97.60 41.52
CA SER A 279 54.04 -96.35 42.28
C SER A 279 54.41 -95.18 41.38
N ALA A 280 55.28 -95.38 40.37
CA ALA A 280 55.64 -94.36 39.40
C ALA A 280 54.45 -93.92 38.54
N LEU A 281 53.66 -94.88 38.03
CA LEU A 281 52.43 -94.60 37.28
C LEU A 281 51.39 -93.88 38.15
N THR A 282 51.25 -94.26 39.41
CA THR A 282 50.35 -93.60 40.38
C THR A 282 50.75 -92.15 40.60
N SER A 283 52.06 -91.88 40.74
CA SER A 283 52.57 -90.51 40.85
C SER A 283 52.28 -89.69 39.60
N THR A 284 52.60 -90.22 38.40
CA THR A 284 52.37 -89.52 37.13
C THR A 284 50.87 -89.24 36.91
N LEU A 285 50.01 -90.18 37.27
CA LEU A 285 48.56 -90.01 37.18
C LEU A 285 48.07 -88.92 38.13
N ASN A 286 48.53 -88.91 39.38
CA ASN A 286 48.15 -87.88 40.35
C ASN A 286 48.61 -86.48 39.92
N ASP A 287 49.81 -86.36 39.34
CA ASP A 287 50.31 -85.09 38.81
C ASP A 287 49.51 -84.61 37.60
N ALA A 288 49.13 -85.53 36.70
CA ALA A 288 48.28 -85.21 35.55
C ALA A 288 46.87 -84.78 35.99
N VAL A 289 46.27 -85.46 36.98
CA VAL A 289 44.97 -85.10 37.55
C VAL A 289 45.01 -83.71 38.19
N LYS A 290 46.01 -83.43 39.05
CA LYS A 290 46.18 -82.10 39.65
C LYS A 290 46.34 -81.00 38.61
N LYS A 291 47.10 -81.25 37.55
CA LYS A 291 47.29 -80.28 36.46
C LYS A 291 46.01 -80.01 35.70
N GLN A 292 45.16 -81.03 35.54
CA GLN A 292 43.86 -80.88 34.90
C GLN A 292 42.86 -80.14 35.79
N GLU A 293 42.84 -80.44 37.10
CA GLU A 293 42.04 -79.71 38.09
C GLU A 293 42.40 -78.22 38.13
N GLN A 294 43.71 -77.89 38.14
CA GLN A 294 44.17 -76.49 38.08
C GLN A 294 43.69 -75.76 36.82
N LYS A 295 43.81 -76.39 35.64
CA LYS A 295 43.31 -75.82 34.38
C LYS A 295 41.80 -75.62 34.42
N GLN A 296 41.06 -76.56 35.00
CA GLN A 296 39.62 -76.43 35.17
C GLN A 296 39.27 -75.23 36.05
N THR A 297 39.94 -75.07 37.21
CA THR A 297 39.68 -73.93 38.10
C THR A 297 40.03 -72.58 37.44
N GLU A 298 41.10 -72.53 36.64
CA GLU A 298 41.47 -71.32 35.93
C GLU A 298 40.45 -70.94 34.85
N THR A 299 39.93 -71.94 34.13
CA THR A 299 38.88 -71.75 33.12
C THR A 299 37.56 -71.29 33.77
N GLU A 300 37.19 -71.87 34.92
CA GLU A 300 36.01 -71.46 35.69
C GLU A 300 36.13 -70.00 36.17
N ARG A 301 37.31 -69.59 36.68
CA ARG A 301 37.54 -68.18 37.07
C ARG A 301 37.43 -67.21 35.89
N SER A 302 37.99 -67.58 34.73
CA SER A 302 37.85 -66.75 33.52
C SER A 302 36.40 -66.66 33.06
N LEU A 303 35.63 -67.75 33.17
CA LEU A 303 34.22 -67.78 32.82
C LEU A 303 33.37 -66.89 33.76
N ASP A 304 33.63 -66.95 35.07
CA ASP A 304 32.93 -66.11 36.05
C ASP A 304 33.23 -64.62 35.87
N SER A 305 34.49 -64.29 35.56
CA SER A 305 34.90 -62.92 35.23
C SER A 305 34.19 -62.40 33.98
N LEU A 306 34.16 -63.22 32.92
CA LEU A 306 33.49 -62.86 31.67
C LEU A 306 31.97 -62.70 31.87
N LYS A 307 31.34 -63.60 32.62
CA LYS A 307 29.92 -63.54 32.97
C LYS A 307 29.59 -62.26 33.73
N SER A 308 30.41 -61.89 34.71
CA SER A 308 30.23 -60.66 35.49
C SER A 308 30.36 -59.41 34.61
N SER A 309 31.33 -59.38 33.70
CA SER A 309 31.51 -58.26 32.76
C SER A 309 30.33 -58.12 31.80
N VAL A 310 29.88 -59.23 31.20
CA VAL A 310 28.71 -59.25 30.30
C VAL A 310 27.45 -58.78 31.03
N GLN A 311 27.25 -59.22 32.27
CA GLN A 311 26.10 -58.83 33.07
C GLN A 311 26.12 -57.36 33.47
N SER A 312 27.31 -56.81 33.77
CA SER A 312 27.52 -55.37 33.95
C SER A 312 27.14 -54.58 32.70
N ASP A 313 27.62 -55.00 31.54
CA ASP A 313 27.37 -54.29 30.28
C ASP A 313 25.89 -54.35 29.88
N GLN A 314 25.22 -55.46 30.14
CA GLN A 314 23.78 -55.61 29.97
C GLN A 314 23.02 -54.61 30.86
N GLN A 315 23.40 -54.48 32.14
CA GLN A 315 22.76 -53.54 33.07
C GLN A 315 23.02 -52.07 32.69
N ASN A 316 24.23 -51.75 32.20
CA ASN A 316 24.59 -50.42 31.74
C ASN A 316 23.73 -50.02 30.54
N LYS A 317 23.65 -50.89 29.52
CA LYS A 317 22.78 -50.65 28.35
C LYS A 317 21.31 -50.53 28.73
N GLN A 318 20.83 -51.30 29.70
CA GLN A 318 19.46 -51.18 30.18
C GLN A 318 19.20 -49.80 30.82
N ARG A 319 20.15 -49.27 31.60
CA ARG A 319 20.06 -47.93 32.18
C ARG A 319 20.06 -46.84 31.10
N ASP A 320 20.92 -46.97 30.10
CA ASP A 320 20.98 -46.03 28.98
C ASP A 320 19.67 -46.02 28.18
N LEU A 321 19.09 -47.20 27.94
CA LEU A 321 17.80 -47.33 27.24
C LEU A 321 16.66 -46.64 28.01
N GLU A 322 16.59 -46.83 29.33
CA GLU A 322 15.55 -46.20 30.15
C GLU A 322 15.76 -44.68 30.27
N SER A 323 17.00 -44.22 30.33
CA SER A 323 17.34 -42.79 30.25
C SER A 323 16.85 -42.18 28.93
N LEU A 324 17.16 -42.84 27.80
CA LEU A 324 16.74 -42.38 26.48
C LEU A 324 15.21 -42.35 26.32
N LYS A 325 14.50 -43.36 26.86
CA LYS A 325 13.03 -43.37 26.91
C LYS A 325 12.46 -42.22 27.75
N SER A 326 13.13 -41.81 28.82
CA SER A 326 12.73 -40.65 29.62
C SER A 326 12.85 -39.37 28.81
N SER A 327 14.02 -39.12 28.21
CA SER A 327 14.24 -37.93 27.38
C SER A 327 13.26 -37.85 26.20
N LEU A 328 12.89 -38.99 25.61
CA LEU A 328 11.88 -39.03 24.55
C LEU A 328 10.49 -38.62 25.05
N ARG A 329 10.10 -39.01 26.27
CA ARG A 329 8.84 -38.59 26.89
C ARG A 329 8.82 -37.08 27.14
N ASP A 330 9.91 -36.53 27.67
CA ASP A 330 10.04 -35.10 27.94
C ASP A 330 9.98 -34.28 26.65
N LEU A 331 10.65 -34.75 25.60
CA LEU A 331 10.61 -34.12 24.28
C LEU A 331 9.19 -34.16 23.69
N LYS A 332 8.49 -35.29 23.82
CA LYS A 332 7.10 -35.43 23.37
C LYS A 332 6.16 -34.46 24.11
N SER A 333 6.34 -34.28 25.41
CA SER A 333 5.60 -33.27 26.19
C SER A 333 5.87 -31.86 25.67
N SER A 334 7.14 -31.51 25.49
CA SER A 334 7.55 -30.19 25.00
C SER A 334 6.95 -29.87 23.62
N VAL A 335 6.91 -30.85 22.70
CA VAL A 335 6.26 -30.70 21.39
C VAL A 335 4.76 -30.45 21.52
N SER A 336 4.08 -31.13 22.45
CA SER A 336 2.65 -30.94 22.72
C SER A 336 2.36 -29.52 23.26
N ASP A 337 3.21 -29.01 24.15
CA ASP A 337 3.08 -27.68 24.72
C ASP A 337 3.31 -26.58 23.66
N LEU A 338 4.33 -26.77 22.81
CA LEU A 338 4.57 -25.88 21.67
C LEU A 338 3.37 -25.90 20.70
N THR A 339 2.80 -27.07 20.41
CA THR A 339 1.64 -27.20 19.52
C THR A 339 0.43 -26.42 20.05
N SER A 340 0.17 -26.53 21.36
CA SER A 340 -0.91 -25.81 22.03
C SER A 340 -0.68 -24.29 22.03
N SER A 341 0.57 -23.87 22.21
CA SER A 341 0.96 -22.46 22.16
C SER A 341 0.77 -21.88 20.75
N VAL A 342 1.15 -22.62 19.70
CA VAL A 342 0.95 -22.22 18.29
C VAL A 342 -0.53 -22.08 17.97
N ALA A 343 -1.37 -23.03 18.38
CA ALA A 343 -2.82 -22.94 18.20
C ALA A 343 -3.41 -21.68 18.87
N SER A 344 -2.92 -21.33 20.05
CA SER A 344 -3.34 -20.14 20.79
C SER A 344 -2.88 -18.83 20.13
N ILE A 345 -1.70 -18.81 19.52
CA ILE A 345 -1.22 -17.66 18.74
C ILE A 345 -2.05 -17.49 17.47
N SER A 346 -2.34 -18.59 16.76
CA SER A 346 -3.14 -18.57 15.54
C SER A 346 -4.56 -18.02 15.76
N SER A 347 -5.23 -18.41 16.85
CA SER A 347 -6.57 -17.89 17.18
C SER A 347 -6.54 -16.40 17.55
N LYS A 348 -5.50 -15.95 18.28
CA LYS A 348 -5.31 -14.52 18.59
C LYS A 348 -5.05 -13.71 17.32
N GLN A 349 -4.30 -14.25 16.36
CA GLN A 349 -4.06 -13.60 15.07
C GLN A 349 -5.37 -13.42 14.28
N GLN A 350 -6.18 -14.47 14.13
CA GLN A 350 -7.48 -14.37 13.45
C GLN A 350 -8.39 -13.32 14.10
N THR A 351 -8.40 -13.27 15.44
CA THR A 351 -9.18 -12.26 16.18
C THR A 351 -8.66 -10.84 15.92
N SER A 352 -7.33 -10.66 15.81
CA SER A 352 -6.73 -9.36 15.51
C SER A 352 -7.04 -8.90 14.07
N GLU A 353 -7.01 -9.80 13.10
CA GLU A 353 -7.38 -9.53 11.71
C GLU A 353 -8.85 -9.10 11.60
N GLU A 354 -9.75 -9.80 12.29
CA GLU A 354 -11.18 -9.46 12.33
C GLU A 354 -11.43 -8.08 12.97
N ARG A 355 -10.70 -7.75 14.04
CA ARG A 355 -10.76 -6.41 14.66
C ARG A 355 -10.27 -5.31 13.73
N VAL A 356 -9.17 -5.53 13.00
CA VAL A 356 -8.65 -4.58 12.02
C VAL A 356 -9.67 -4.37 10.90
N MET A 357 -10.25 -5.45 10.37
CA MET A 357 -11.26 -5.38 9.31
C MET A 357 -12.53 -4.66 9.77
N ASN A 358 -12.96 -4.88 11.01
CA ASN A 358 -14.12 -4.18 11.57
C ASN A 358 -13.83 -2.69 11.78
N THR A 359 -12.64 -2.34 12.28
CA THR A 359 -12.21 -0.94 12.43
C THR A 359 -12.13 -0.24 11.06
N LEU A 360 -11.60 -0.94 10.05
CA LEU A 360 -11.52 -0.43 8.68
C LEU A 360 -12.91 -0.18 8.08
N LYS A 361 -13.85 -1.12 8.26
CA LYS A 361 -15.26 -0.93 7.84
C LYS A 361 -15.89 0.27 8.52
N GLU A 362 -15.64 0.44 9.81
CA GLU A 362 -16.19 1.56 10.59
C GLU A 362 -15.61 2.91 10.13
N LEU A 363 -14.31 2.95 9.82
CA LEU A 363 -13.65 4.13 9.25
C LEU A 363 -14.20 4.47 7.86
N ILE A 364 -14.35 3.47 6.98
CA ILE A 364 -14.96 3.65 5.65
C ILE A 364 -16.38 4.20 5.77
N THR A 365 -17.17 3.68 6.71
CA THR A 365 -18.56 4.13 6.94
C THR A 365 -18.59 5.58 7.46
N LYS A 366 -17.68 5.94 8.39
CA LYS A 366 -17.56 7.32 8.91
C LYS A 366 -17.06 8.30 7.83
N MET A 367 -16.17 7.86 6.95
CA MET A 367 -15.71 8.64 5.80
C MET A 367 -16.82 8.84 4.76
N SER A 368 -17.63 7.81 4.49
CA SER A 368 -18.78 7.89 3.59
C SER A 368 -19.91 8.77 4.13
N ALA A 369 -20.15 8.78 5.44
CA ALA A 369 -21.14 9.65 6.07
C ALA A 369 -20.72 11.14 6.07
N LYS A 370 -19.41 11.42 6.04
CA LYS A 370 -18.85 12.78 6.03
C LYS A 370 -18.67 13.36 4.61
N THR A 371 -18.88 12.55 3.57
CA THR A 371 -18.75 12.93 2.14
C THR A 371 -20.09 12.93 1.39
N ALA A 372 -21.22 12.72 2.08
CA ALA A 372 -22.54 12.58 1.48
C ALA A 372 -23.14 13.86 0.83
N ASP A 373 -22.40 14.97 0.79
CA ASP A 373 -22.82 16.22 0.12
C ASP A 373 -21.77 16.79 -0.86
N VAL A 374 -20.75 15.99 -1.22
CA VAL A 374 -19.80 16.34 -2.30
C VAL A 374 -19.94 15.28 -3.40
N PRO A 375 -20.33 15.64 -4.64
CA PRO A 375 -20.34 14.70 -5.75
C PRO A 375 -18.91 14.21 -6.00
N VAL A 376 -18.60 13.00 -5.57
CA VAL A 376 -17.35 12.33 -5.95
C VAL A 376 -17.48 12.02 -7.43
N ALA A 377 -16.67 12.68 -8.25
CA ALA A 377 -16.63 12.43 -9.67
C ALA A 377 -16.04 11.02 -9.91
N ASN A 378 -16.91 10.04 -10.10
CA ASN A 378 -16.51 8.66 -10.38
C ASN A 378 -16.24 8.50 -11.88
N CYS A 379 -15.05 8.00 -12.20
CA CYS A 379 -14.70 7.64 -13.58
C CYS A 379 -15.40 6.33 -14.01
N LYS A 380 -15.68 6.22 -15.31
CA LYS A 380 -16.18 4.96 -15.93
C LYS A 380 -15.14 3.84 -15.70
N SER A 381 -15.56 2.58 -15.64
CA SER A 381 -14.65 1.44 -15.50
C SER A 381 -13.58 1.45 -16.60
N GLY A 382 -12.31 1.21 -16.22
CA GLY A 382 -11.16 1.29 -17.14
C GLY A 382 -10.55 2.68 -17.31
N TRP A 383 -11.12 3.71 -16.67
CA TRP A 383 -10.58 5.07 -16.66
C TRP A 383 -9.89 5.38 -15.33
N ILE A 384 -8.81 6.17 -15.40
CA ILE A 384 -8.02 6.58 -14.24
C ILE A 384 -8.46 7.99 -13.83
N LEU A 385 -8.91 8.14 -12.58
CA LEU A 385 -9.17 9.46 -11.99
C LEU A 385 -7.84 10.13 -11.65
N TYR A 386 -7.61 11.32 -12.20
CA TYR A 386 -6.50 12.18 -11.83
C TYR A 386 -7.00 13.62 -11.73
N LYS A 387 -6.86 14.23 -10.53
CA LYS A 387 -7.49 15.52 -10.18
C LYS A 387 -8.99 15.50 -10.51
N SER A 388 -9.49 16.49 -11.24
CA SER A 388 -10.89 16.61 -11.67
C SER A 388 -11.11 16.07 -13.10
N SER A 389 -10.36 15.06 -13.52
CA SER A 389 -10.49 14.48 -14.86
C SER A 389 -10.30 12.97 -14.86
N CYS A 390 -10.99 12.29 -15.77
CA CYS A 390 -10.82 10.88 -16.05
C CYS A 390 -10.00 10.68 -17.31
N PHE A 391 -9.02 9.79 -17.26
CA PHE A 391 -8.14 9.47 -18.38
C PHE A 391 -8.30 8.01 -18.81
N LEU A 392 -8.43 7.78 -20.11
CA LEU A 392 -8.36 6.44 -20.70
C LEU A 392 -7.09 6.33 -21.51
N PHE A 393 -6.22 5.40 -21.14
CA PHE A 393 -5.05 5.02 -21.94
C PHE A 393 -5.43 3.80 -22.77
N SER A 394 -5.52 3.97 -24.09
CA SER A 394 -6.03 2.91 -24.97
C SER A 394 -5.08 1.71 -25.02
N SER A 395 -5.64 0.52 -25.18
CA SER A 395 -4.88 -0.69 -25.53
C SER A 395 -4.89 -0.95 -27.04
N ASN A 396 -5.91 -0.47 -27.75
CA ASN A 396 -6.06 -0.54 -29.19
C ASN A 396 -5.28 0.58 -29.89
N GLU A 397 -4.82 0.27 -31.11
CA GLU A 397 -4.07 1.19 -31.95
C GLU A 397 -4.95 1.69 -33.10
N LEU A 398 -5.06 3.01 -33.23
CA LEU A 398 -5.89 3.69 -34.22
C LEU A 398 -5.08 4.83 -34.85
N ASN A 399 -5.46 5.23 -36.06
CA ASN A 399 -4.92 6.47 -36.62
C ASN A 399 -5.49 7.70 -35.86
N TRP A 400 -4.92 8.88 -36.05
CA TRP A 400 -5.28 10.03 -35.21
C TRP A 400 -6.77 10.42 -35.33
N SER A 401 -7.33 10.38 -36.54
CA SER A 401 -8.75 10.69 -36.78
C SER A 401 -9.68 9.65 -36.14
N GLU A 402 -9.36 8.36 -36.29
CA GLU A 402 -10.08 7.25 -35.66
C GLU A 402 -10.02 7.35 -34.12
N ALA A 403 -8.86 7.70 -33.55
CA ALA A 403 -8.69 7.89 -32.11
C ALA A 403 -9.53 9.06 -31.58
N ARG A 404 -9.55 10.19 -32.30
CA ARG A 404 -10.42 11.33 -31.99
C ARG A 404 -11.88 10.92 -31.95
N ASP A 405 -12.33 10.20 -32.97
CA ASP A 405 -13.73 9.80 -33.10
C ASP A 405 -14.10 8.74 -32.04
N TYR A 406 -13.15 7.86 -31.67
CA TYR A 406 -13.30 6.96 -30.53
C TYR A 406 -13.52 7.72 -29.21
N CYS A 407 -12.66 8.70 -28.90
CA CYS A 407 -12.82 9.48 -27.67
C CYS A 407 -14.16 10.23 -27.65
N LYS A 408 -14.58 10.81 -28.77
CA LYS A 408 -15.89 11.46 -28.91
C LYS A 408 -17.04 10.48 -28.65
N ALA A 409 -16.96 9.25 -29.16
CA ALA A 409 -17.96 8.21 -28.91
C ALA A 409 -18.04 7.78 -27.43
N GLN A 410 -16.98 8.02 -26.65
CA GLN A 410 -16.96 7.81 -25.20
C GLN A 410 -17.43 9.03 -24.39
N GLU A 411 -17.94 10.08 -25.06
CA GLU A 411 -18.28 11.39 -24.50
C GLU A 411 -17.04 12.08 -23.89
N ALA A 412 -15.89 11.90 -24.53
CA ALA A 412 -14.59 12.40 -24.11
C ALA A 412 -13.88 13.15 -25.24
N LEU A 413 -12.76 13.78 -24.92
CA LEU A 413 -11.87 14.41 -25.90
C LEU A 413 -10.58 13.60 -26.04
N LEU A 414 -10.03 13.55 -27.26
CA LEU A 414 -8.63 13.14 -27.42
C LEU A 414 -7.76 14.13 -26.62
N LEU A 415 -6.77 13.61 -25.89
CA LEU A 415 -6.16 14.31 -24.76
C LEU A 415 -5.70 15.73 -25.12
N LYS A 416 -6.35 16.72 -24.53
CA LYS A 416 -5.86 18.07 -24.42
C LYS A 416 -5.01 18.19 -23.15
N ILE A 417 -3.71 18.39 -23.33
CA ILE A 417 -2.77 18.49 -22.22
C ILE A 417 -2.85 19.90 -21.64
N GLN A 418 -2.99 20.01 -20.33
CA GLN A 418 -2.99 21.29 -19.63
C GLN A 418 -1.56 21.77 -19.38
N GLU A 419 -1.38 23.08 -19.20
CA GLU A 419 -0.10 23.66 -18.77
C GLU A 419 0.13 23.41 -17.26
N ASP A 420 0.33 22.13 -16.90
CA ASP A 420 0.53 21.67 -15.53
C ASP A 420 1.64 20.60 -15.47
N ASP A 421 2.70 20.89 -14.71
CA ASP A 421 3.83 19.97 -14.53
C ASP A 421 3.44 18.65 -13.86
N GLU A 422 2.47 18.69 -12.95
CA GLU A 422 2.02 17.48 -12.25
C GLU A 422 1.23 16.56 -13.19
N GLU A 423 0.38 17.13 -14.06
CA GLU A 423 -0.32 16.39 -15.11
C GLU A 423 0.69 15.78 -16.09
N TRP A 424 1.75 16.50 -16.46
CA TRP A 424 2.81 15.97 -17.31
C TRP A 424 3.51 14.76 -16.69
N ALA A 425 3.86 14.83 -15.41
CA ALA A 425 4.47 13.72 -14.69
C ALA A 425 3.54 12.50 -14.62
N PHE A 426 2.23 12.73 -14.42
CA PHE A 426 1.21 11.69 -14.47
C PHE A 426 1.12 11.03 -15.86
N LEU A 427 1.09 11.82 -16.93
CA LEU A 427 1.08 11.31 -18.30
C LEU A 427 2.32 10.47 -18.58
N ASN A 428 3.52 10.96 -18.22
CA ASN A 428 4.78 10.22 -18.43
C ASN A 428 4.81 8.88 -17.69
N LYS A 429 4.33 8.84 -16.44
CA LYS A 429 4.25 7.60 -15.66
C LYS A 429 3.39 6.51 -16.33
N ASN A 430 2.34 6.91 -17.06
CA ASN A 430 1.38 5.99 -17.67
C ASN A 430 1.62 5.74 -19.17
N THR A 431 2.45 6.56 -19.82
CA THR A 431 2.76 6.43 -21.25
C THR A 431 4.06 5.69 -21.50
N ILE A 432 5.14 6.01 -20.78
CA ILE A 432 6.46 5.41 -20.98
C ILE A 432 6.42 3.90 -20.69
N PRO A 433 6.99 3.04 -21.55
CA PRO A 433 7.84 3.35 -22.72
C PRO A 433 7.11 3.40 -24.07
N GLN A 434 5.77 3.48 -24.08
CA GLN A 434 4.96 3.44 -25.30
C GLN A 434 4.65 4.85 -25.83
N SER A 435 4.29 4.94 -27.11
CA SER A 435 3.79 6.18 -27.72
C SER A 435 2.27 6.25 -27.73
N TYR A 436 1.73 7.45 -27.55
CA TYR A 436 0.29 7.70 -27.58
C TYR A 436 -0.05 8.98 -28.35
N TRP A 437 -1.06 8.89 -29.21
CA TRP A 437 -1.71 10.08 -29.76
C TRP A 437 -2.32 10.94 -28.65
N VAL A 438 -2.11 12.25 -28.81
CA VAL A 438 -2.80 13.29 -28.05
C VAL A 438 -3.63 14.14 -29.00
N GLY A 439 -4.48 15.00 -28.46
CA GLY A 439 -5.43 15.78 -29.23
C GLY A 439 -4.82 16.86 -30.10
N LEU A 440 -3.51 16.86 -30.37
CA LEU A 440 -2.80 17.93 -31.04
C LEU A 440 -2.65 17.66 -32.55
N THR A 441 -2.96 18.63 -33.39
CA THR A 441 -2.82 18.54 -34.86
C THR A 441 -2.69 19.93 -35.50
N ASP A 442 -2.02 20.03 -36.65
CA ASP A 442 -1.99 21.22 -37.49
C ASP A 442 -2.51 21.00 -38.93
N GLN A 443 -2.89 19.77 -39.28
CA GLN A 443 -3.38 19.33 -40.60
C GLN A 443 -4.40 20.27 -41.28
N THR A 444 -5.30 20.90 -40.50
CA THR A 444 -6.37 21.74 -41.06
C THR A 444 -5.95 23.18 -41.32
N THR A 445 -5.06 23.74 -40.50
CA THR A 445 -4.76 25.19 -40.52
C THR A 445 -3.29 25.52 -40.76
N GLY A 446 -2.41 24.52 -40.80
CA GLY A 446 -0.95 24.71 -40.75
C GLY A 446 -0.47 25.35 -39.46
N GLN A 447 -1.30 25.29 -38.41
CA GLN A 447 -1.00 25.80 -37.07
C GLN A 447 -1.50 24.77 -36.06
N TRP A 448 -0.69 24.49 -35.05
CA TRP A 448 -1.02 23.52 -34.01
C TRP A 448 -2.26 23.94 -33.21
N ARG A 449 -3.22 23.02 -33.13
CA ARG A 449 -4.48 23.15 -32.41
C ARG A 449 -4.83 21.85 -31.73
N TRP A 450 -5.63 21.95 -30.68
CA TRP A 450 -6.25 20.80 -30.05
C TRP A 450 -7.47 20.32 -30.86
N ALA A 451 -7.88 19.07 -30.67
CA ALA A 451 -8.97 18.42 -31.38
C ALA A 451 -10.36 19.02 -31.08
N ASP A 452 -10.44 19.86 -30.03
CA ASP A 452 -11.59 20.73 -29.69
C ASP A 452 -11.50 22.10 -30.39
N GLU A 453 -10.62 22.23 -31.38
CA GLU A 453 -10.30 23.44 -32.15
C GLU A 453 -9.61 24.54 -31.34
N THR A 454 -9.27 24.34 -30.07
CA THR A 454 -8.59 25.39 -29.31
C THR A 454 -7.14 25.57 -29.79
N PRO A 455 -6.65 26.82 -29.98
CA PRO A 455 -5.27 27.05 -30.39
C PRO A 455 -4.26 26.50 -29.37
N TYR A 456 -3.19 25.88 -29.86
CA TYR A 456 -2.08 25.45 -29.02
C TYR A 456 -0.98 26.53 -29.01
N ILE A 457 -0.51 26.88 -27.82
CA ILE A 457 0.65 27.76 -27.65
C ILE A 457 1.89 26.87 -27.54
N MET A 458 2.81 27.01 -28.49
CA MET A 458 4.00 26.18 -28.59
C MET A 458 4.90 26.27 -27.35
N ASN A 459 5.00 25.18 -26.59
CA ASN A 459 5.92 25.06 -25.46
C ASN A 459 7.10 24.13 -25.81
N LYS A 460 8.21 24.73 -26.28
CA LYS A 460 9.41 24.00 -26.75
C LYS A 460 10.00 23.02 -25.74
N GLU A 461 9.79 23.21 -24.44
CA GLU A 461 10.32 22.31 -23.41
C GLU A 461 9.59 20.96 -23.39
N ARG A 462 8.33 20.94 -23.83
CA ARG A 462 7.49 19.74 -23.91
C ARG A 462 7.71 18.90 -25.16
N TRP A 463 8.33 19.49 -26.19
CA TRP A 463 8.70 18.78 -27.42
C TRP A 463 10.06 18.10 -27.27
N ASN A 464 10.24 17.01 -28.00
CA ASN A 464 11.55 16.42 -28.17
C ASN A 464 12.50 17.43 -28.84
N PRO A 465 13.81 17.38 -28.53
CA PRO A 465 14.78 18.22 -29.20
C PRO A 465 14.68 18.04 -30.71
N GLY A 466 14.43 19.12 -31.44
CA GLY A 466 14.25 19.12 -32.89
C GLY A 466 12.79 19.16 -33.37
N GLN A 467 11.81 18.89 -32.48
CA GLN A 467 10.40 18.78 -32.84
C GLN A 467 9.57 20.05 -32.57
N PRO A 468 8.46 20.27 -33.30
CA PRO A 468 8.04 19.50 -34.49
C PRO A 468 8.91 19.80 -35.73
N ASP A 469 9.16 18.81 -36.58
CA ASP A 469 10.04 18.89 -37.74
C ASP A 469 9.33 18.71 -39.10
N ASP A 470 8.04 18.38 -39.09
CA ASP A 470 7.21 18.17 -40.28
C ASP A 470 7.89 17.25 -41.31
N TRP A 471 8.44 16.13 -40.82
CA TRP A 471 9.27 15.26 -41.63
C TRP A 471 8.50 14.67 -42.82
N THR A 472 8.98 14.88 -44.06
CA THR A 472 8.29 14.41 -45.29
C THR A 472 8.92 13.15 -45.91
N GLU A 473 10.09 12.69 -45.43
CA GLU A 473 10.80 11.54 -46.01
C GLU A 473 10.46 10.19 -45.34
N HIS A 474 9.30 10.08 -44.67
CA HIS A 474 8.83 8.84 -44.04
C HIS A 474 8.22 7.83 -45.03
N GLY A 475 8.04 8.20 -46.30
CA GLY A 475 7.52 7.31 -47.35
C GLY A 475 6.02 7.02 -47.24
N MET A 476 5.23 7.91 -46.64
CA MET A 476 3.77 7.77 -46.47
C MET A 476 2.95 8.79 -47.29
N GLY A 477 3.61 9.58 -48.13
CA GLY A 477 2.98 10.62 -48.93
C GLY A 477 3.96 11.76 -49.21
N GLU A 478 3.46 12.80 -49.87
CA GLU A 478 4.14 14.11 -49.96
C GLU A 478 3.78 15.02 -48.79
N GLU A 479 2.76 14.64 -48.00
CA GLU A 479 2.35 15.29 -46.75
C GLU A 479 3.36 14.94 -45.64
N GLY A 480 3.62 15.88 -44.75
CA GLY A 480 4.51 15.69 -43.61
C GLY A 480 3.79 15.19 -42.36
N GLU A 481 4.29 15.59 -41.20
CA GLU A 481 3.88 15.05 -39.91
C GLU A 481 2.94 16.01 -39.18
N ASP A 482 1.62 15.84 -39.36
CA ASP A 482 0.64 16.83 -38.89
C ASP A 482 -0.07 16.51 -37.55
N CYS A 483 0.32 15.42 -36.86
CA CYS A 483 -0.38 14.91 -35.68
C CYS A 483 0.55 14.69 -34.49
N GLY A 484 0.19 15.21 -33.31
CA GLY A 484 1.03 15.16 -32.12
C GLY A 484 0.85 13.88 -31.29
N GLN A 485 1.96 13.29 -30.87
CA GLN A 485 2.05 12.14 -29.95
C GLN A 485 2.99 12.43 -28.78
N ILE A 486 2.74 11.78 -27.64
CA ILE A 486 3.76 11.61 -26.59
C ILE A 486 4.54 10.34 -26.93
N VAL A 487 5.87 10.42 -27.02
CA VAL A 487 6.71 9.27 -27.33
C VAL A 487 7.37 8.66 -26.08
N TYR A 488 8.14 7.59 -26.26
CA TYR A 488 8.85 6.86 -25.21
C TYR A 488 9.76 7.71 -24.29
N THR A 489 10.13 8.93 -24.71
CA THR A 489 10.89 9.90 -23.89
C THR A 489 10.00 10.72 -22.94
N GLY A 490 8.67 10.60 -23.04
CA GLY A 490 7.72 11.43 -22.30
C GLY A 490 7.62 12.87 -22.82
N LYS A 491 7.99 13.09 -24.08
CA LYS A 491 7.93 14.39 -24.78
C LYS A 491 7.14 14.26 -26.08
N LEU A 492 6.73 15.40 -26.62
CA LEU A 492 5.96 15.48 -27.86
C LEU A 492 6.83 15.26 -29.10
N ASN A 493 6.24 14.61 -30.09
CA ASN A 493 6.71 14.45 -31.46
C ASN A 493 5.48 14.59 -32.35
N ASP A 494 5.61 15.26 -33.48
CA ASP A 494 4.67 15.18 -34.59
C ASP A 494 4.87 13.85 -35.32
N ASN A 495 3.85 13.31 -35.98
CA ASN A 495 3.96 12.11 -36.77
C ASN A 495 2.85 12.10 -37.83
N HIS A 496 3.08 11.38 -38.92
CA HIS A 496 2.12 11.24 -39.98
C HIS A 496 0.79 10.67 -39.44
N CYS A 497 -0.31 11.41 -39.61
CA CYS A 497 -1.60 11.16 -38.95
C CYS A 497 -2.20 9.77 -39.23
N SER A 498 -1.78 9.12 -40.31
CA SER A 498 -2.24 7.78 -40.71
C SER A 498 -1.61 6.63 -39.90
N VAL A 499 -0.56 6.92 -39.12
CA VAL A 499 0.08 5.91 -38.26
C VAL A 499 -0.88 5.43 -37.18
N LYS A 500 -0.98 4.10 -37.03
CA LYS A 500 -1.79 3.50 -35.97
C LYS A 500 -0.97 3.35 -34.71
N MET A 501 -1.43 3.96 -33.62
CA MET A 501 -0.82 3.81 -32.30
C MET A 501 -1.89 3.98 -31.22
N ARG A 502 -1.50 3.76 -29.97
CA ARG A 502 -2.38 3.98 -28.82
C ARG A 502 -2.70 5.46 -28.68
N PHE A 503 -3.71 5.79 -27.89
CA PHE A 503 -4.20 7.16 -27.74
C PHE A 503 -4.75 7.38 -26.33
N ILE A 504 -4.89 8.64 -25.94
CA ILE A 504 -5.39 9.00 -24.61
C ILE A 504 -6.67 9.81 -24.75
N CYS A 505 -7.74 9.38 -24.08
CA CYS A 505 -8.97 10.18 -23.94
C CYS A 505 -9.03 10.85 -22.56
N ARG A 506 -9.67 12.03 -22.51
CA ARG A 506 -9.92 12.78 -21.27
C ARG A 506 -11.38 13.20 -21.19
N VAL A 507 -11.98 13.01 -20.01
CA VAL A 507 -13.22 13.67 -19.58
C VAL A 507 -12.87 14.63 -18.45
N GLN A 508 -13.29 15.89 -18.57
CA GLN A 508 -13.14 16.90 -17.51
C GLN A 508 -14.49 17.15 -16.86
N PHE A 509 -14.52 17.17 -15.53
CA PHE A 509 -15.72 17.44 -14.73
C PHE A 509 -15.92 18.93 -14.46
#